data_AF-A0AAJ1T5D9-F1
#
_entry.id   AF-A0AAJ1T5D9-F1
#
_cell.length_a   1.000
_cell.length_b   1.000
_cell.length_c   1.000
_cell.angle_alpha   90.00
_cell.angle_beta   90.00
_cell.angle_gamma   90.00
#
_symmetry.space_group_name_H-M   'P 1'
#
loop_
_entity.id
_entity.type
_entity.pdbx_description
1 polymer ?
#
loop_
_entity_poly.entity_id
_entity_poly.type
_entity_poly.pdbx_seq_one_letter_code
_entity_poly.pdbx_strand_id
1 'polypeptide(L)'
;MSRDDDAPRVKYPFAFDGRWVLRHHVPYSVEHEGRTHRIVATVFSQPSVHGRVQISCEGLPPVEHDGLTPGDTVEVTGDTWRVAEVDYRTRVVLEGPADTHGEDSGDQADA
;
A
#
# COMPACT_ATOMS: atom_id res chain seq x y z
N MET A 1 -24.74 -13.84 15.70
CA MET A 1 -24.43 -14.11 14.29
C MET A 1 -23.14 -13.38 13.98
N SER A 2 -22.01 -14.05 14.18
CA SER A 2 -20.71 -13.50 13.76
C SER A 2 -20.69 -13.57 12.24
N ARG A 3 -20.77 -12.42 11.57
CA ARG A 3 -20.30 -12.37 10.18
C ARG A 3 -18.79 -12.40 10.30
N ASP A 4 -18.21 -13.56 10.00
CA ASP A 4 -16.82 -13.67 9.60
C ASP A 4 -16.55 -12.56 8.58
N ASP A 5 -15.90 -11.50 9.04
CA ASP A 5 -15.29 -10.47 8.22
C ASP A 5 -14.02 -11.10 7.59
N ASP A 6 -14.22 -12.18 6.83
CA ASP A 6 -13.19 -12.79 5.99
C ASP A 6 -13.17 -12.02 4.67
N ALA A 7 -12.96 -10.70 4.76
CA ALA A 7 -12.49 -9.98 3.60
C ALA A 7 -11.15 -10.65 3.22
N PRO A 8 -10.94 -11.06 1.97
CA PRO A 8 -9.73 -11.78 1.58
C PRO A 8 -8.53 -10.87 1.87
N ARG A 9 -7.84 -11.12 3.00
CA ARG A 9 -6.67 -10.36 3.41
C ARG A 9 -5.66 -10.41 2.27
N VAL A 10 -5.49 -9.28 1.61
CA VAL A 10 -4.55 -9.14 0.50
C VAL A 10 -3.16 -9.53 0.99
N LYS A 11 -2.58 -10.57 0.39
CA LYS A 11 -1.25 -11.04 0.78
C LYS A 11 -0.21 -10.16 0.10
N TYR A 12 0.26 -9.16 0.82
CA TYR A 12 1.35 -8.31 0.38
C TYR A 12 2.70 -9.02 0.60
N PRO A 13 3.47 -9.30 -0.46
CA PRO A 13 4.74 -9.99 -0.33
C PRO A 13 5.75 -9.11 0.40
N PHE A 14 6.42 -9.64 1.42
CA PHE A 14 7.38 -8.88 2.26
C PHE A 14 6.75 -7.70 3.03
N ALA A 15 5.44 -7.73 3.26
CA ALA A 15 4.84 -6.98 4.35
C ALA A 15 5.13 -7.71 5.67
N PHE A 16 5.85 -7.06 6.59
CA PHE A 16 6.18 -7.58 7.91
C PHE A 16 6.00 -6.47 8.93
N ASP A 17 5.34 -6.78 10.05
CA ASP A 17 5.08 -5.82 11.14
C ASP A 17 4.36 -4.53 10.67
N GLY A 18 3.36 -4.68 9.79
CA GLY A 18 2.65 -3.56 9.20
C GLY A 18 3.50 -2.68 8.27
N ARG A 19 4.68 -3.15 7.84
CA ARG A 19 5.56 -2.42 6.90
C ARG A 19 5.80 -3.24 5.66
N TRP A 20 5.68 -2.64 4.50
CA TRP A 20 5.92 -3.26 3.20
C TRP A 20 7.07 -2.58 2.47
N VAL A 21 8.14 -3.36 2.20
CA VAL A 21 9.35 -2.85 1.55
C VAL A 21 9.31 -3.11 0.05
N LEU A 22 9.09 -2.06 -0.73
CA LEU A 22 9.15 -2.08 -2.19
C LEU A 22 10.56 -1.76 -2.67
N ARG A 23 11.30 -2.79 -3.08
CA ARG A 23 12.66 -2.59 -3.63
C ARG A 23 12.63 -1.93 -5.01
N HIS A 24 13.62 -1.07 -5.24
CA HIS A 24 13.81 -0.35 -6.49
C HIS A 24 13.89 -1.29 -7.71
N HIS A 25 13.03 -1.05 -8.71
CA HIS A 25 12.89 -1.85 -9.94
C HIS A 25 12.58 -3.35 -9.75
N VAL A 26 12.16 -3.77 -8.55
CA VAL A 26 11.73 -5.15 -8.31
C VAL A 26 10.21 -5.21 -8.43
N PRO A 27 9.66 -6.02 -9.36
CA PRO A 27 8.22 -6.22 -9.44
C PRO A 27 7.72 -7.15 -8.33
N TYR A 28 6.64 -6.76 -7.69
CA TYR A 28 5.89 -7.56 -6.72
C TYR A 28 4.53 -7.92 -7.31
N SER A 29 4.12 -9.17 -7.12
CA SER A 29 2.79 -9.65 -7.53
C SER A 29 1.92 -9.79 -6.29
N VAL A 30 0.73 -9.21 -6.35
CA VAL A 30 -0.29 -9.25 -5.30
C VAL A 30 -1.58 -9.78 -5.92
N GLU A 31 -2.17 -10.80 -5.33
CA GLU A 31 -3.47 -11.32 -5.75
C GLU A 31 -4.57 -10.65 -4.94
N HIS A 32 -5.51 -10.00 -5.62
CA HIS A 32 -6.68 -9.35 -5.02
C HIS A 32 -7.90 -9.51 -5.93
N GLU A 33 -9.05 -9.90 -5.37
CA GLU A 33 -10.30 -10.16 -6.11
C GLU A 33 -10.14 -11.09 -7.34
N GLY A 34 -9.27 -12.09 -7.22
CA GLY A 34 -8.98 -13.03 -8.32
C GLY A 34 -8.17 -12.43 -9.48
N ARG A 35 -7.58 -11.24 -9.28
CA ARG A 35 -6.70 -10.56 -10.26
C ARG A 35 -5.30 -10.40 -9.71
N THR A 36 -4.31 -10.59 -10.58
CA THR A 36 -2.90 -10.32 -10.24
C THR A 36 -2.56 -8.86 -10.52
N HIS A 37 -2.25 -8.14 -9.46
CA HIS A 37 -1.72 -6.79 -9.49
C HIS A 37 -0.19 -6.85 -9.43
N ARG A 38 0.46 -6.11 -10.32
CA ARG A 38 1.91 -5.95 -10.36
C ARG A 38 2.28 -4.57 -9.85
N ILE A 39 3.06 -4.53 -8.77
CA ILE A 39 3.52 -3.32 -8.11
C ILE A 39 5.01 -3.16 -8.36
N VAL A 40 5.44 -2.00 -8.83
CA VAL A 40 6.86 -1.68 -9.08
C VAL A 40 7.16 -0.33 -8.44
N ALA A 41 8.20 -0.29 -7.62
CA ALA A 41 8.74 0.98 -7.10
C ALA A 41 9.95 1.43 -7.91
N THR A 42 9.97 2.71 -8.27
CA THR A 42 11.10 3.42 -8.86
C THR A 42 11.50 4.55 -7.92
N VAL A 43 12.78 4.85 -7.77
CA VAL A 43 13.27 5.91 -6.88
C VAL A 43 14.16 6.83 -7.70
N PHE A 44 13.79 8.11 -7.74
CA PHE A 44 14.49 9.15 -8.46
C PHE A 44 15.33 9.98 -7.49
N SER A 45 16.39 10.63 -8.00
CA SER A 45 17.26 11.55 -7.22
C SER A 45 17.20 13.00 -7.66
N GLN A 46 16.55 13.32 -8.78
CA GLN A 46 16.52 14.67 -9.33
C GLN A 46 15.07 15.09 -9.60
N PRO A 47 14.67 16.31 -9.22
CA PRO A 47 15.43 17.34 -8.50
C PRO A 47 15.66 17.05 -7.01
N SER A 48 14.88 16.12 -6.43
CA SER A 48 14.99 15.63 -5.04
C SER A 48 14.77 14.12 -4.99
N VAL A 49 15.14 13.46 -3.88
CA VAL A 49 14.84 12.03 -3.68
C VAL A 49 13.33 11.84 -3.53
N HIS A 50 12.74 11.10 -4.45
CA HIS A 50 11.31 10.76 -4.42
C HIS A 50 11.06 9.36 -5.01
N GLY A 51 10.02 8.71 -4.52
CA GLY A 51 9.55 7.43 -5.01
C GLY A 51 8.49 7.61 -6.10
N ARG A 52 8.35 6.58 -6.92
CA ARG A 52 7.18 6.33 -7.75
C ARG A 52 6.75 4.90 -7.51
N VAL A 53 5.46 4.70 -7.27
CA VAL A 53 4.86 3.37 -7.21
C VAL A 53 3.90 3.22 -8.38
N GLN A 54 4.18 2.28 -9.26
CA GLN A 54 3.31 1.91 -10.36
C GLN A 54 2.58 0.61 -10.02
N ILE A 55 1.27 0.60 -10.22
CA ILE A 55 0.40 -0.54 -10.00
C ILE A 55 -0.25 -0.87 -11.34
N SER A 56 -0.16 -2.12 -11.76
CA SER A 56 -0.70 -2.58 -13.04
C SER A 56 -1.49 -3.85 -12.83
N CYS A 57 -2.72 -3.90 -13.32
CA CYS A 57 -3.55 -5.11 -13.33
C CYS A 57 -3.84 -5.46 -14.79
N GLU A 58 -3.87 -6.75 -15.11
CA GLU A 58 -4.23 -7.20 -16.45
C GLU A 58 -5.63 -6.66 -16.85
N GLY A 59 -5.72 -6.10 -18.05
CA GLY A 59 -6.96 -5.52 -18.58
C GLY A 59 -7.35 -4.15 -18.01
N LEU A 60 -6.56 -3.56 -17.10
CA LEU A 60 -6.80 -2.22 -16.56
C LEU A 60 -5.64 -1.27 -16.89
N PRO A 61 -5.91 0.04 -17.04
CA PRO A 61 -4.85 1.03 -17.18
C PRO A 61 -3.96 1.04 -15.92
N PRO A 62 -2.64 1.20 -16.07
CA PRO A 62 -1.75 1.31 -14.92
C PRO A 62 -2.05 2.59 -14.14
N VAL A 63 -1.99 2.48 -12.81
CA VAL A 63 -2.05 3.62 -11.89
C VAL A 63 -0.63 3.93 -11.46
N GLU A 64 -0.26 5.20 -11.54
CA GLU A 64 1.06 5.69 -11.13
C GLU A 64 0.91 6.72 -10.03
N HIS A 65 1.62 6.49 -8.93
CA HIS A 65 1.78 7.44 -7.84
C HIS A 65 3.21 7.96 -7.89
N ASP A 66 3.41 9.18 -8.35
CA ASP A 66 4.74 9.79 -8.58
C ASP A 66 5.04 10.88 -7.56
N GLY A 67 6.32 11.22 -7.40
CA GLY A 67 6.72 12.29 -6.48
C GLY A 67 6.56 11.94 -5.00
N LEU A 68 6.53 10.65 -4.66
CA LEU A 68 6.28 10.17 -3.30
C LEU A 68 7.43 10.53 -2.36
N THR A 69 7.07 11.10 -1.23
CA THR A 69 7.95 11.46 -0.12
C THR A 69 7.41 10.91 1.20
N PRO A 70 8.27 10.79 2.24
CA PRO A 70 7.81 10.36 3.56
C PRO A 70 6.63 11.19 4.07
N GLY A 71 5.54 10.51 4.43
CA GLY A 71 4.28 11.10 4.87
C GLY A 71 3.14 11.00 3.86
N ASP A 72 3.45 10.84 2.56
CA ASP A 72 2.45 10.71 1.50
C ASP A 72 1.69 9.39 1.59
N THR A 73 0.54 9.32 0.92
CA THR A 73 -0.27 8.10 0.85
C THR A 73 -0.32 7.52 -0.55
N VAL A 74 -0.41 6.20 -0.63
CA VAL A 74 -0.45 5.41 -1.87
C VAL A 74 -1.59 4.42 -1.74
N GLU A 75 -2.51 4.42 -2.70
CA GLU A 75 -3.55 3.41 -2.76
C GLU A 75 -3.04 2.20 -3.54
N VAL A 76 -2.99 1.03 -2.90
CA VAL A 76 -2.66 -0.25 -3.51
C VAL A 76 -3.83 -1.19 -3.34
N THR A 77 -4.43 -1.64 -4.44
CA THR A 77 -5.52 -2.62 -4.42
C THR A 77 -6.72 -2.24 -3.54
N GLY A 78 -6.92 -0.94 -3.28
CA GLY A 78 -7.97 -0.41 -2.39
C GLY A 78 -7.52 -0.15 -0.95
N ASP A 79 -6.33 -0.62 -0.55
CA ASP A 79 -5.72 -0.28 0.73
C ASP A 79 -4.89 1.01 0.62
N THR A 80 -5.07 1.92 1.56
CA THR A 80 -4.29 3.16 1.61
C THR A 80 -3.05 2.95 2.47
N TRP A 81 -1.87 2.90 1.86
CA TRP A 81 -0.59 2.80 2.53
C TRP A 81 0.03 4.17 2.72
N ARG A 82 0.80 4.35 3.81
CA ARG A 82 1.57 5.58 4.03
C ARG A 82 3.02 5.36 3.66
N VAL A 83 3.63 6.26 2.90
CA VAL A 83 5.07 6.24 2.63
C VAL A 83 5.81 6.59 3.91
N ALA A 84 6.48 5.62 4.51
CA ALA A 84 7.27 5.82 5.71
C ALA A 84 8.67 6.33 5.38
N GLU A 85 9.31 5.71 4.37
CA GLU A 85 10.68 6.02 3.99
C GLU A 85 10.86 5.91 2.47
N VAL A 86 11.74 6.74 1.91
CA VAL A 86 12.18 6.68 0.51
C VAL A 86 13.70 6.72 0.50
N ASP A 87 14.32 5.56 0.28
CA ASP A 87 15.76 5.42 0.23
C ASP A 87 16.24 5.41 -1.23
N TYR A 88 17.12 6.35 -1.59
CA TYR A 88 17.64 6.47 -2.95
C TYR A 88 18.19 5.13 -3.49
N ARG A 89 17.74 4.74 -4.69
CA ARG A 89 18.13 3.52 -5.44
C ARG A 89 17.92 2.18 -4.74
N THR A 90 17.37 2.16 -3.53
CA THR A 90 17.27 0.91 -2.77
C THR A 90 15.83 0.49 -2.57
N ARG A 91 14.97 1.34 -2.01
CA ARG A 91 13.60 0.96 -1.64
C ARG A 91 12.69 2.14 -1.32
N VAL A 92 11.39 1.88 -1.41
CA VAL A 92 10.32 2.64 -0.78
C VAL A 92 9.74 1.77 0.33
N VAL A 93 9.58 2.31 1.53
CA VAL A 93 8.94 1.61 2.65
C VAL A 93 7.55 2.20 2.83
N LEU A 94 6.56 1.34 2.77
CA LEU A 94 5.17 1.66 3.04
C LEU A 94 4.82 1.16 4.44
N GLU A 95 4.13 1.96 5.23
CA GLU A 95 3.44 1.56 6.44
C GLU A 95 2.00 1.23 6.09
N GLY A 96 1.51 0.17 6.74
CA GLY A 96 0.24 -0.49 6.50
C GLY A 96 -0.91 0.50 6.52
N PRO A 97 -2.03 0.12 5.88
CA PRO A 97 -3.23 0.88 6.06
C PRO A 97 -3.45 1.05 7.56
N ALA A 98 -3.60 2.31 7.99
CA ALA A 98 -4.16 2.56 9.30
C ALA A 98 -5.39 1.68 9.33
N ASP A 99 -5.42 0.68 10.20
CA ASP A 99 -6.61 -0.15 10.37
C ASP A 99 -7.75 0.84 10.62
N THR A 100 -8.53 1.15 9.59
CA THR A 100 -9.89 1.62 9.74
C THR A 100 -10.70 0.41 10.18
N HIS A 101 -10.26 -0.26 11.24
CA HIS A 101 -11.19 -0.78 12.21
C HIS A 101 -11.79 0.49 12.82
N GLY A 102 -12.94 0.87 12.29
CA GLY A 102 -13.82 1.77 13.01
C GLY A 102 -14.12 1.10 14.34
N GLU A 103 -13.41 1.49 15.39
CA GLU A 103 -14.09 1.66 16.66
C GLU A 103 -15.07 2.81 16.45
N ASP A 104 -16.23 2.44 15.92
CA ASP A 104 -17.49 3.09 16.22
C ASP A 104 -17.51 3.23 17.75
N SER A 105 -17.16 4.42 18.25
CA SER A 105 -17.45 4.80 19.63
C SER A 105 -18.96 4.99 19.75
N GLY A 106 -19.69 3.90 19.62
CA GLY A 106 -21.03 3.73 20.12
C GLY A 106 -20.94 3.15 21.52
N ASP A 107 -20.81 4.00 22.53
CA ASP A 107 -21.57 3.77 23.75
C ASP A 107 -22.28 5.06 24.16
N GLN A 108 -23.55 5.02 23.82
CA GLN A 108 -24.65 5.87 24.20
C GLN A 108 -24.85 5.78 25.71
N ALA A 109 -24.44 6.81 26.44
CA ALA A 109 -24.84 6.96 27.84
C ALA A 109 -26.31 7.44 27.89
N ASP A 110 -27.22 6.49 28.11
CA ASP A 110 -28.55 6.73 28.68
C ASP A 110 -28.50 6.37 30.17
N ALA A 111 -28.62 7.37 31.04
CA ALA A 111 -29.13 7.29 32.41
C ALA A 111 -29.36 8.71 32.97
#